data_AF-A0A9P0GH76-F1
#
_entry.id   AF-A0A9P0GH76-F1
#
_cell.length_a   1.000
_cell.length_b   1.000
_cell.length_c   1.000
_cell.angle_alpha   90.00
_cell.angle_beta   90.00
_cell.angle_gamma   90.00
#
_symmetry.space_group_name_H-M   'P 1'
#
loop_
_entity.id
_entity.type
_entity.pdbx_description
1 polymer ?
#
loop_
_entity_poly.entity_id
_entity_poly.type
_entity_poly.pdbx_seq_one_letter_code
_entity_poly.pdbx_strand_id
1 'polypeptide(L)'
;MLKTLVNIEEIVSSEENAQRFQKSLDYILENDFWFKDYVETYLKDHDYNTTKTSPVIVSYVSGYIARKATRFTKCETCIRQLKSIEPQSKDQLITLISKGFLIYPSHSLIYLISMLESTILEVLSRNPVHQQTLFVNLK
;
A
#
# COMPACT_ATOMS: atom_id res chain seq x y z
N MET A 1 4.29 -4.31 -18.18
CA MET A 1 4.09 -5.08 -16.92
C MET A 1 2.89 -4.60 -16.10
N LEU A 2 2.39 -3.37 -16.27
CA LEU A 2 1.11 -2.91 -15.70
C LEU A 2 -0.14 -3.58 -16.30
N LYS A 3 -0.03 -4.09 -17.55
CA LYS A 3 -1.15 -4.70 -18.29
C LYS A 3 -1.81 -5.90 -17.59
N THR A 4 -1.08 -6.61 -16.72
CA THR A 4 -1.62 -7.79 -16.02
C THR A 4 -2.49 -7.44 -14.82
N LEU A 5 -2.35 -6.23 -14.26
CA LEU A 5 -3.16 -5.77 -13.12
C LEU A 5 -4.45 -5.05 -13.55
N VAL A 6 -4.58 -4.71 -14.84
CA VAL A 6 -5.66 -3.88 -15.39
C VAL A 6 -6.73 -4.72 -16.12
N ASN A 7 -6.52 -6.04 -16.25
CA ASN A 7 -7.37 -6.91 -17.07
C ASN A 7 -8.53 -7.55 -16.28
N ILE A 8 -9.23 -6.76 -15.48
CA ILE A 8 -10.57 -7.10 -14.98
C ILE A 8 -11.53 -6.33 -15.89
N GLU A 9 -12.27 -7.08 -16.71
CA GLU A 9 -13.05 -6.54 -17.83
C GLU A 9 -14.12 -5.53 -17.42
N GLU A 10 -14.20 -4.48 -18.24
CA GLU A 10 -15.26 -3.47 -18.39
C GLU A 10 -15.49 -2.43 -17.29
N ILE A 11 -14.61 -1.41 -17.22
CA ILE A 11 -15.05 -0.02 -17.02
C ILE A 11 -14.22 0.89 -17.92
N VAL A 12 -14.86 1.45 -18.94
CA VAL A 12 -14.49 2.63 -19.75
C VAL A 12 -13.01 3.04 -19.69
N SER A 13 -12.29 2.77 -20.78
CA SER A 13 -10.94 3.27 -21.09
C SER A 13 -9.89 2.96 -20.01
N SER A 14 -9.44 1.70 -19.95
CA SER A 14 -8.45 1.22 -18.96
C SER A 14 -7.15 2.03 -18.92
N GLU A 15 -6.83 2.71 -20.03
CA GLU A 15 -5.66 3.60 -20.15
C GLU A 15 -5.87 4.94 -19.45
N GLU A 16 -7.08 5.53 -19.51
CA GLU A 16 -7.43 6.74 -18.76
C GLU A 16 -7.48 6.47 -17.25
N ASN A 17 -8.02 5.33 -16.82
CA ASN A 17 -8.05 4.98 -15.40
C ASN A 17 -6.65 4.71 -14.84
N ALA A 18 -5.78 4.05 -15.62
CA ALA A 18 -4.37 3.89 -15.27
C ALA A 18 -3.66 5.24 -15.18
N GLN A 19 -3.89 6.15 -16.14
CA GLN A 19 -3.32 7.49 -16.10
C GLN A 19 -3.85 8.34 -14.94
N ARG A 20 -5.14 8.24 -14.60
CA ARG A 20 -5.73 8.91 -13.43
C ARG A 20 -5.12 8.39 -12.15
N PHE A 21 -5.01 7.06 -12.02
CA PHE A 21 -4.38 6.44 -10.87
C PHE A 21 -2.90 6.82 -10.73
N GLN A 22 -2.15 6.83 -11.84
CA GLN A 22 -0.76 7.29 -11.88
C GLN A 22 -0.66 8.74 -11.40
N LYS A 23 -1.49 9.64 -11.95
CA LYS A 23 -1.53 11.05 -11.53
C LYS A 23 -1.90 11.23 -10.06
N SER A 24 -2.83 10.41 -9.54
CA SER A 24 -3.19 10.42 -8.12
C SER A 24 -2.03 9.94 -7.25
N LEU A 25 -1.28 8.91 -7.67
CA LEU A 25 -0.08 8.46 -6.97
C LEU A 25 1.00 9.54 -6.99
N ASP A 26 1.26 10.15 -8.14
CA ASP A 26 2.25 11.23 -8.28
C ASP A 26 1.87 12.42 -7.36
N TYR A 27 0.58 12.80 -7.35
CA TYR A 27 0.07 13.84 -6.45
C TYR A 27 0.27 13.49 -4.97
N ILE A 28 0.02 12.25 -4.56
CA ILE A 28 0.22 11.79 -3.18
C ILE A 28 1.70 11.82 -2.80
N LEU A 29 2.59 11.39 -3.71
CA LEU A 29 4.04 11.38 -3.50
C LEU A 29 4.61 12.80 -3.43
N GLU A 30 4.03 13.75 -4.15
CA GLU A 30 4.47 15.15 -4.19
C GLU A 30 3.91 16.00 -3.03
N ASN A 31 2.74 15.65 -2.48
CA ASN A 31 2.01 16.45 -1.48
C ASN A 31 2.01 15.83 -0.07
N ASP A 32 3.11 15.14 0.30
CA ASP A 32 3.36 14.43 1.57
C ASP A 32 2.87 15.14 2.86
N PHE A 33 2.66 16.46 2.81
CA PHE A 33 2.30 17.31 3.95
C PHE A 33 0.81 17.45 4.26
N TRP A 34 -0.12 17.35 3.29
CA TRP A 34 -1.55 17.67 3.52
C TRP A 34 -2.43 16.45 3.78
N PHE A 35 -1.96 15.25 3.42
CA PHE A 35 -2.78 14.05 3.55
C PHE A 35 -2.92 13.59 5.00
N LYS A 36 -1.97 13.94 5.87
CA LYS A 36 -2.06 13.66 7.31
C LYS A 36 -3.29 14.34 7.94
N ASP A 37 -3.53 15.61 7.58
CA ASP A 37 -4.70 16.36 8.04
C ASP A 37 -5.99 15.86 7.37
N TYR A 38 -5.93 15.45 6.10
CA TYR A 38 -7.10 14.88 5.40
C TYR A 38 -7.57 13.56 6.04
N VAL A 39 -6.64 12.64 6.31
CA VAL A 39 -6.90 11.37 7.00
C VAL A 39 -7.40 11.62 8.42
N GLU A 40 -6.78 12.55 9.14
CA GLU A 40 -7.14 12.79 10.53
C GLU A 40 -8.50 13.52 10.70
N THR A 41 -8.86 14.38 9.76
CA THR A 41 -10.09 15.18 9.81
C THR A 41 -11.29 14.44 9.19
N TYR A 42 -11.13 13.76 8.06
CA TYR A 42 -12.24 13.10 7.37
C TYR A 42 -12.50 11.65 7.82
N LEU A 43 -11.50 10.93 8.34
CA LEU A 43 -11.69 9.54 8.80
C LEU A 43 -12.07 9.40 10.27
N LYS A 44 -11.93 10.45 11.10
CA LYS A 44 -12.37 10.43 12.51
C LYS A 44 -13.85 10.78 12.70
N ASP A 45 -14.49 11.45 11.74
CA ASP A 45 -15.86 11.96 11.92
C ASP A 45 -16.96 10.89 11.70
N HIS A 46 -16.57 9.70 11.25
CA HIS A 46 -17.46 8.56 11.15
C HIS A 46 -16.88 7.36 11.90
N ASP A 47 -17.35 7.16 13.12
CA ASP A 47 -17.08 6.01 13.99
C ASP A 47 -17.77 4.73 13.45
N TYR A 48 -17.58 4.43 12.17
CA TYR A 48 -17.73 3.06 11.71
C TYR A 48 -16.51 2.33 12.27
N ASN A 49 -16.79 1.26 13.02
CA ASN A 49 -15.86 0.28 13.57
C ASN A 49 -14.85 -0.20 12.51
N THR A 50 -13.90 0.66 12.15
CA THR A 50 -12.96 0.47 11.06
C THR A 50 -11.86 -0.37 11.66
N THR A 51 -11.90 -1.65 11.32
CA THR A 51 -10.87 -2.60 11.73
C THR A 51 -9.55 -2.12 11.13
N LYS A 52 -8.76 -1.39 11.94
CA LYS A 52 -7.43 -0.93 11.52
C LYS A 52 -6.50 -2.13 11.53
N THR A 53 -5.84 -2.39 10.40
CA THR A 53 -4.83 -3.43 10.32
C THR A 53 -3.70 -3.13 11.29
N SER A 54 -3.22 -4.18 11.97
CA SER A 54 -2.12 -4.05 12.92
C SER A 54 -0.88 -3.45 12.24
N PRO A 55 -0.22 -2.45 12.85
CA PRO A 55 1.01 -1.86 12.32
C PRO A 55 2.12 -2.89 12.06
N VAL A 56 2.11 -4.00 12.80
CA VAL A 56 3.05 -5.12 12.63
C VAL A 56 2.81 -5.86 11.31
N ILE A 57 1.54 -6.04 10.94
CA ILE A 57 1.16 -6.68 9.67
C ILE A 57 1.48 -5.75 8.51
N VAL A 58 1.16 -4.45 8.64
CA VAL A 58 1.50 -3.45 7.61
C VAL A 58 3.01 -3.44 7.37
N SER A 59 3.84 -3.40 8.43
CA SER A 59 5.30 -3.47 8.25
C SER A 59 5.74 -4.74 7.52
N TYR A 60 5.22 -5.91 7.91
CA TYR A 60 5.57 -7.16 7.24
C TYR A 60 5.23 -7.15 5.73
N VAL A 61 4.04 -6.66 5.37
CA VAL A 61 3.62 -6.50 3.97
C VAL A 61 4.49 -5.49 3.24
N SER A 62 4.78 -4.34 3.85
CA SER A 62 5.69 -3.34 3.28
C SER A 62 7.09 -3.92 3.05
N GLY A 63 7.60 -4.75 3.96
CA GLY A 63 8.89 -5.45 3.78
C GLY A 63 8.88 -6.43 2.60
N TYR A 64 7.75 -7.14 2.40
CA TYR A 64 7.54 -7.97 1.21
C TYR A 64 7.53 -7.13 -0.07
N ILE A 65 6.83 -6.00 -0.08
CA ILE A 65 6.77 -5.07 -1.21
C ILE A 65 8.16 -4.52 -1.52
N ALA A 66 8.92 -4.05 -0.53
CA ALA A 66 10.30 -3.59 -0.69
C ALA A 66 11.17 -4.65 -1.37
N ARG A 67 11.04 -5.92 -0.94
CA ARG A 67 11.76 -7.05 -1.54
C ARG A 67 11.42 -7.26 -3.01
N LYS A 68 10.16 -7.07 -3.41
CA LYS A 68 9.75 -7.20 -4.81
C LYS A 68 10.16 -5.97 -5.62
N ALA A 69 9.86 -4.77 -5.13
CA ALA A 69 10.17 -3.48 -5.74
C ALA A 69 11.67 -3.35 -6.07
N THR A 70 12.54 -3.79 -5.17
CA THR A 70 14.00 -3.72 -5.37
C THR A 70 14.55 -4.65 -6.44
N ARG A 71 13.74 -5.60 -6.94
CA ARG A 71 14.10 -6.41 -8.13
C ARG A 71 13.80 -5.69 -9.45
N PHE A 72 12.98 -4.63 -9.42
CA PHE A 72 12.56 -3.90 -10.62
C PHE A 72 13.44 -2.69 -10.93
N THR A 73 14.37 -2.34 -10.05
CA THR A 73 15.26 -1.19 -10.24
C THR A 73 16.66 -1.48 -9.71
N LYS A 74 17.66 -0.86 -10.34
CA LYS A 74 19.05 -0.82 -9.86
C LYS A 74 19.42 0.55 -9.28
N CYS A 75 18.47 1.49 -9.21
CA CYS A 75 18.71 2.81 -8.64
C CYS A 75 18.88 2.69 -7.12
N GLU A 76 20.11 2.88 -6.65
CA GLU A 76 20.45 2.80 -5.23
C GLU A 76 19.65 3.79 -4.38
N THR A 77 19.39 4.99 -4.90
CA THR A 77 18.55 5.98 -4.21
C THR A 77 17.13 5.46 -4.02
N CYS A 78 16.51 4.88 -5.07
CA CYS A 78 15.18 4.28 -4.96
C CYS A 78 15.17 3.10 -3.99
N ILE A 79 16.18 2.23 -4.04
CA ILE A 79 16.32 1.09 -3.14
C ILE A 79 16.40 1.56 -1.68
N ARG A 80 17.16 2.62 -1.40
CA ARG A 80 17.29 3.20 -0.06
C ARG A 80 15.99 3.81 0.45
N GLN A 81 15.18 4.37 -0.44
CA GLN A 81 13.84 4.86 -0.09
C GLN A 81 12.83 3.75 0.20
N LEU A 82 13.14 2.48 -0.11
CA LEU A 82 12.24 1.34 0.13
C LEU A 82 12.60 0.53 1.37
N LYS A 83 13.84 0.63 1.87
CA LYS A 83 14.37 -0.19 2.96
C LYS A 83 14.87 0.66 4.12
N SER A 84 14.71 0.14 5.33
CA SER A 84 15.41 0.61 6.51
C SER A 84 16.64 -0.28 6.78
N ILE A 85 17.68 0.31 7.33
CA ILE A 85 18.85 -0.43 7.83
C ILE A 85 18.53 -1.05 9.20
N GLU A 86 17.80 -0.31 10.03
CA GLU A 86 17.52 -0.67 11.41
C GLU A 86 16.06 -1.10 11.59
N PRO A 87 15.81 -2.15 12.38
CA PRO A 87 14.47 -2.57 12.74
C PRO A 87 13.82 -1.57 13.68
N GLN A 88 12.51 -1.37 13.51
CA GLN A 88 11.66 -0.57 14.38
C GLN A 88 10.73 -1.47 15.21
N SER A 89 10.04 -0.91 16.21
CA SER A 89 9.10 -1.64 17.07
C SER A 89 7.98 -2.36 16.29
N LYS A 90 7.54 -1.80 15.16
CA LYS A 90 6.56 -2.41 14.25
C LYS A 90 7.11 -3.56 13.41
N ASP A 91 8.43 -3.76 13.39
CA ASP A 91 9.08 -4.79 12.57
C ASP A 91 9.21 -6.13 13.31
N GLN A 92 8.64 -6.25 14.51
CA GLN A 92 8.72 -7.44 15.36
C GLN A 92 8.41 -8.73 14.60
N LEU A 93 7.37 -8.75 13.76
CA LEU A 93 7.04 -9.94 12.98
C LEU A 93 8.14 -10.29 11.98
N ILE A 94 8.72 -9.30 11.31
CA ILE A 94 9.87 -9.48 10.42
C ILE A 94 11.03 -10.04 11.23
N THR A 95 11.37 -9.45 12.37
CA THR A 95 12.48 -9.90 13.23
C THR A 95 12.28 -11.33 13.72
N LEU A 96 11.06 -11.71 14.10
CA LEU A 96 10.75 -13.02 14.67
C LEU A 96 10.80 -14.15 13.62
N ILE A 97 10.35 -13.90 12.39
CA ILE A 97 10.22 -14.95 11.37
C ILE A 97 11.27 -14.88 10.27
N SER A 98 12.05 -13.80 10.22
CA SER A 98 13.10 -13.65 9.21
C SER A 98 14.21 -14.67 9.44
N LYS A 99 14.48 -15.48 8.43
CA LYS A 99 15.70 -16.29 8.32
C LYS A 99 16.83 -15.53 7.59
N GLY A 100 16.83 -14.20 7.68
CA GLY A 100 17.77 -13.31 6.97
C GLY A 100 17.32 -12.83 5.59
N PHE A 101 16.14 -13.21 5.11
CA PHE A 101 15.65 -12.91 3.75
C PHE A 101 14.51 -11.89 3.67
N LEU A 102 14.02 -11.42 4.82
CA LEU A 102 13.03 -10.36 4.88
C LEU A 102 13.72 -9.00 5.01
N ILE A 103 13.09 -7.98 4.45
CA ILE A 103 13.60 -6.62 4.41
C ILE A 103 12.80 -5.78 5.39
N TYR A 104 13.49 -5.03 6.25
CA TYR A 104 12.87 -3.96 7.01
C TYR A 104 12.48 -2.83 6.04
N PRO A 105 11.20 -2.49 5.91
CA PRO A 105 10.78 -1.42 5.02
C PRO A 105 11.18 -0.05 5.56
N SER A 106 11.35 0.93 4.67
CA SER A 106 11.55 2.33 5.09
C SER A 106 10.28 2.90 5.71
N HIS A 107 10.42 3.98 6.47
CA HIS A 107 9.27 4.70 7.02
C HIS A 107 8.33 5.21 5.91
N SER A 108 8.89 5.79 4.84
CA SER A 108 8.13 6.32 3.72
C SER A 108 7.31 5.23 3.02
N LEU A 109 7.88 4.03 2.85
CA LEU A 109 7.14 2.92 2.26
C LEU A 109 6.02 2.45 3.17
N ILE A 110 6.25 2.31 4.49
CA ILE A 110 5.19 1.94 5.43
C ILE A 110 4.06 2.95 5.37
N TYR A 111 4.39 4.25 5.38
CA TYR A 111 3.42 5.33 5.30
C TYR A 111 2.58 5.24 4.03
N LEU A 112 3.21 5.11 2.86
CA LEU A 112 2.52 4.93 1.59
C LEU A 112 1.58 3.71 1.59
N ILE A 113 2.02 2.57 2.17
CA ILE A 113 1.17 1.37 2.24
C ILE A 113 -0.01 1.57 3.19
N SER A 114 0.18 2.17 4.37
CA SER A 114 -0.92 2.50 5.28
C SER A 114 -1.96 3.42 4.63
N MET A 115 -1.51 4.35 3.80
CA MET A 115 -2.36 5.29 3.06
C MET A 115 -3.20 4.60 2.00
N LEU A 116 -2.56 3.73 1.20
CA LEU A 116 -3.25 2.93 0.21
C LEU A 116 -4.25 1.99 0.86
N GLU A 117 -3.86 1.33 1.95
CA GLU A 117 -4.75 0.47 2.74
C GLU A 117 -5.97 1.23 3.25
N SER A 118 -5.77 2.40 3.86
CA SER A 118 -6.87 3.22 4.40
C SER A 118 -7.84 3.63 3.30
N THR A 119 -7.31 4.08 2.15
CA THR A 119 -8.11 4.43 0.97
C THR A 119 -8.91 3.24 0.45
N ILE A 120 -8.29 2.05 0.38
CA ILE A 120 -8.96 0.82 -0.08
C ILE A 120 -10.09 0.45 0.89
N LEU A 121 -9.83 0.46 2.20
CA LEU A 121 -10.83 0.13 3.21
C LEU A 121 -12.02 1.10 3.18
N GLU A 122 -11.77 2.39 2.94
CA GLU A 122 -12.82 3.41 2.78
C GLU A 122 -13.66 3.17 1.52
N VAL A 123 -13.03 2.85 0.39
CA VAL A 123 -13.77 2.55 -0.85
C VAL A 123 -14.62 1.29 -0.67
N LEU A 124 -14.08 0.26 -0.02
CA LEU A 124 -14.78 -1.00 0.24
C LEU A 124 -15.91 -0.85 1.27
N SER A 125 -15.78 0.05 2.24
CA SER A 125 -16.85 0.31 3.22
C SER A 125 -18.06 1.02 2.58
N ARG A 126 -17.81 1.87 1.57
CA ARG A 126 -18.84 2.59 0.81
C ARG A 126 -19.45 1.76 -0.32
N ASN A 127 -18.66 0.83 -0.88
CA ASN A 127 -19.07 -0.04 -1.97
C ASN A 127 -18.84 -1.49 -1.51
N PRO A 128 -19.81 -2.11 -0.81
CA PRO A 128 -19.64 -3.49 -0.35
C PRO A 128 -19.48 -4.41 -1.56
N VAL A 129 -18.22 -4.72 -1.89
CA VAL A 129 -17.89 -5.66 -2.95
C VAL A 129 -18.33 -7.04 -2.47
N HIS A 130 -19.18 -7.72 -3.25
CA HIS A 130 -19.61 -9.07 -2.90
C HIS A 130 -18.38 -9.97 -2.77
N GLN A 131 -18.28 -10.75 -1.68
CA GLN A 131 -17.10 -11.58 -1.37
C GLN A 131 -16.62 -12.44 -2.55
N GLN A 132 -17.52 -12.83 -3.44
CA GLN A 132 -17.21 -13.60 -4.63
C GLN A 132 -16.26 -12.85 -5.59
N THR A 133 -16.34 -11.53 -5.71
CA THR A 133 -15.51 -10.75 -6.65
C THR A 133 -14.03 -10.70 -6.25
N LEU A 134 -13.71 -10.76 -4.95
CA LEU A 134 -12.32 -10.69 -4.46
C LEU A 134 -11.52 -11.98 -4.69
N PHE A 135 -12.18 -13.14 -4.79
CA PHE A 135 -11.53 -14.45 -4.86
C PHE A 135 -11.60 -15.14 -6.22
N VAL A 136 -12.23 -14.52 -7.24
CA VAL A 136 -12.36 -15.13 -8.59
C VAL A 136 -11.00 -15.31 -9.29
N ASN A 137 -9.97 -14.56 -8.92
CA ASN A 137 -8.65 -14.59 -9.57
C ASN A 137 -7.58 -15.44 -8.84
N LEU A 138 -7.96 -16.32 -7.91
CA LEU A 138 -7.04 -17.20 -7.16
C LEU A 138 -7.23 -18.69 -7.46
N LYS A 139 -7.50 -19.05 -8.73
CA LYS A 139 -7.38 -20.44 -9.21
C LYS A 139 -6.13 -20.62 -10.06
#